data_AF-A0A354C587-F1
#
_entry.id   AF-A0A354C587-F1
#
_cell.length_a   1.000
_cell.length_b   1.000
_cell.length_c   1.000
_cell.angle_alpha   90.00
_cell.angle_beta   90.00
_cell.angle_gamma   90.00
#
_symmetry.space_group_name_H-M   'P 1'
#
loop_
_entity.id
_entity.type
_entity.pdbx_description
1 polymer ?
#
loop_
_entity_poly.entity_id
_entity_poly.type
_entity_poly.pdbx_seq_one_letter_code
_entity_poly.pdbx_strand_id
1 'polypeptide(L)' 'MDTFTFGITMTIVGMGSTLLSLWFLTLIINLLKRIFPYRESDEKGKEAKS' A
#
# COMPACT_ATOMS: atom_id res chain seq x y z
N MET A 1 -9.91 30.46 -10.73
CA MET A 1 -10.14 29.04 -10.37
C MET A 1 -11.33 29.02 -9.43
N ASP A 2 -12.43 28.45 -9.89
CA ASP A 2 -13.66 28.36 -9.13
C ASP A 2 -13.40 27.60 -7.83
N THR A 3 -13.69 28.25 -6.70
CA THR A 3 -13.47 27.75 -5.33
C THR A 3 -14.08 26.37 -5.08
N PHE A 4 -15.11 26.04 -5.84
CA PHE A 4 -15.77 24.75 -5.85
C PHE A 4 -14.86 23.62 -6.36
N THR A 5 -14.13 23.84 -7.46
CA THR A 5 -13.16 22.88 -7.99
C THR A 5 -12.02 22.68 -7.00
N PHE A 6 -11.55 23.74 -6.35
CA PHE A 6 -10.49 23.66 -5.34
C PHE A 6 -10.91 22.83 -4.11
N GLY A 7 -12.13 23.04 -3.61
CA GLY A 7 -12.69 22.27 -2.48
C GLY A 7 -12.85 20.78 -2.81
N ILE A 8 -13.29 20.45 -4.03
CA ILE A 8 -13.40 19.07 -4.50
C ILE A 8 -12.01 18.42 -4.60
N THR A 9 -11.02 19.11 -5.18
CA THR A 9 -9.65 18.57 -5.26
C THR A 9 -9.08 18.31 -3.88
N MET A 10 -9.25 19.22 -2.91
CA MET A 10 -8.78 19.00 -1.54
C MET A 10 -9.49 17.83 -0.84
N THR A 11 -10.78 17.62 -1.12
CA THR A 11 -11.56 16.51 -0.54
C THR A 11 -11.16 15.17 -1.15
N ILE A 12 -11.02 15.11 -2.48
CA ILE A 12 -10.55 13.92 -3.21
C ILE A 12 -9.11 13.61 -2.84
N VAL A 13 -8.25 14.63 -2.69
CA VAL A 13 -6.89 14.43 -2.19
C VAL A 13 -6.93 13.93 -0.74
N GLY A 14 -7.76 14.48 0.15
CA GLY A 14 -7.84 14.04 1.54
C GLY A 14 -8.30 12.58 1.69
N MET A 15 -9.47 12.24 1.15
CA MET A 15 -10.03 10.90 1.28
C MET A 15 -9.42 9.89 0.28
N GLY A 16 -9.18 10.33 -0.95
CA GLY A 16 -8.52 9.51 -1.97
C GLY A 16 -7.07 9.21 -1.65
N SER A 17 -6.33 10.13 -0.99
CA SER A 17 -4.96 9.83 -0.55
C SER A 17 -4.90 8.71 0.47
N THR A 18 -5.92 8.55 1.32
CA THR A 18 -5.93 7.46 2.31
C THR A 18 -5.92 6.10 1.62
N LEU A 19 -6.81 5.89 0.65
CA LEU A 19 -6.87 4.65 -0.13
C LEU A 19 -5.63 4.48 -1.02
N LEU A 20 -5.17 5.58 -1.64
CA LEU A 20 -3.98 5.59 -2.48
C LEU A 20 -2.72 5.25 -1.68
N SER A 21 -2.62 5.72 -0.43
CA SER A 21 -1.48 5.48 0.47
C SER A 21 -1.41 4.01 0.87
N LEU A 22 -2.56 3.39 1.23
CA LEU A 22 -2.61 1.95 1.52
C LEU A 22 -2.21 1.11 0.30
N TRP A 23 -2.68 1.49 -0.89
CA TRP A 23 -2.28 0.85 -2.15
C TRP A 23 -0.78 1.00 -2.39
N PHE A 24 -0.24 2.21 -2.18
CA PHE A 24 1.16 2.53 -2.39
C PHE A 24 2.07 1.77 -1.42
N LEU A 25 1.71 1.69 -0.13
CA LEU A 25 2.42 0.86 0.84
C LEU A 25 2.43 -0.61 0.42
N THR A 26 1.30 -1.13 -0.02
CA THR A 26 1.21 -2.53 -0.52
C THR A 26 2.14 -2.75 -1.70
N LEU A 27 2.19 -1.79 -2.62
CA LEU A 27 3.08 -1.81 -3.78
C LEU A 27 4.55 -1.77 -3.36
N ILE A 28 4.92 -0.91 -2.40
CA ILE A 28 6.27 -0.86 -1.82
C ILE A 28 6.64 -2.18 -1.18
N ILE A 29 5.76 -2.79 -0.38
CA ILE A 29 6.03 -4.07 0.29
C ILE A 29 6.23 -5.18 -0.73
N ASN A 30 5.42 -5.22 -1.80
CA ASN A 30 5.56 -6.21 -2.86
C ASN A 30 6.84 -5.99 -3.68
N LEU A 31 7.18 -4.72 -3.95
CA LEU A 31 8.43 -4.37 -4.61
C LEU A 31 9.64 -4.72 -3.74
N LEU A 32 9.56 -4.47 -2.44
CA LEU A 32 10.58 -4.85 -1.47
C LEU A 32 10.70 -6.37 -1.38
N LYS A 33 9.61 -7.14 -1.37
CA LYS A 33 9.66 -8.62 -1.46
C LYS A 33 10.32 -9.12 -2.75
N ARG A 34 10.24 -8.35 -3.83
CA ARG A 34 10.85 -8.69 -5.12
C ARG A 34 12.33 -8.30 -5.17
N ILE A 35 12.71 -7.19 -4.54
CA ILE A 35 14.10 -6.70 -4.47
C ILE A 35 14.90 -7.41 -3.37
N PHE A 36 14.23 -7.70 -2.25
CA PHE A 36 14.61 -8.62 -1.19
C PHE A 36 13.76 -9.88 -1.36
N PRO A 37 14.10 -10.77 -2.32
CA PRO A 37 13.62 -12.14 -2.28
C PRO A 37 14.26 -12.76 -1.03
N TYR A 38 13.62 -12.54 0.11
CA TYR A 38 13.92 -13.22 1.35
C TYR A 38 13.83 -14.70 1.00
N ARG A 39 14.98 -15.37 0.97
CA ARG A 39 15.08 -16.79 0.69
C ARG A 39 14.33 -17.47 1.82
N GLU A 40 13.06 -17.75 1.58
CA GLU A 40 12.19 -18.57 2.41
C GLU A 40 12.70 -20.01 2.34
N SER A 41 13.89 -20.25 2.86
CA SER A 41 14.50 -21.57 2.94
C SER A 41 14.46 -22.16 4.34
N ASP A 42 14.02 -21.46 5.40
CA ASP A 42 14.13 -22.08 6.73
C ASP A 42 12.97 -21.96 7.75
N GLU A 43 11.99 -21.02 7.71
CA GLU A 43 11.23 -20.79 8.96
C GLU A 43 9.69 -20.65 8.92
N LYS A 44 8.97 -20.94 7.83
CA LYS A 44 7.49 -20.86 7.83
C LYS A 44 6.71 -22.09 7.36
N GLY A 45 7.25 -23.27 7.65
CA GLY A 45 6.56 -24.56 7.45
C GLY A 45 5.74 -25.08 8.64
N LYS A 46 5.47 -24.32 9.71
CA LYS A 46 4.92 -24.88 10.97
C LYS A 46 3.65 -24.26 11.56
N GLU A 47 2.99 -23.28 10.93
CA GLU A 47 1.78 -22.66 11.53
C GLU A 47 0.47 -22.87 10.73
N ALA A 48 0.50 -23.61 9.62
CA ALA A 48 -0.73 -23.96 8.87
C ALA A 48 -1.27 -25.37 9.19
N LYS A 49 -0.82 -26.00 10.27
CA LYS A 49 -1.33 -27.31 10.71
C LYS A 49 -1.27 -27.46 12.24
N SER A 50 -2.12 -26.74 12.95
CA SER A 50 -2.57 -27.11 14.29
C SER A 50 -4.05 -26.80 14.46
#